data_AF-A0A1Y3Y8T7-F1
#
_entry.id   AF-A0A1Y3Y8T7-F1
#
_cell.length_a   1.000
_cell.length_b   1.000
_cell.length_c   1.000
_cell.angle_alpha   90.00
_cell.angle_beta   90.00
_cell.angle_gamma   90.00
#
_symmetry.space_group_name_H-M   'P 1'
#
loop_
_entity.id
_entity.type
_entity.pdbx_description
1 polymer ?
#
loop_
_entity_poly.entity_id
_entity_poly.type
_entity_poly.pdbx_seq_one_letter_code
_entity_poly.pdbx_strand_id
1 'polypeptide(L)'
;DKYVETHWQELLDALTGAQAIMADQTLSEDDQAKVDEAADALLNAILAQRFKADKSILEDLIGKAQGMDLTGYTAQSVAAFRTALANAQAVMANESLSEDDQTTVDAAVAALSDAMNGLTAGGAPETTDKPQATQKPESVPQTGDHAQLGLVFSVLVLSAAGLAAVVTMRRRRS
;
A
#
# COMPACT_ATOMS: atom_id res chain seq x y z
N ASP A 1 14.14 -21.30 6.23
CA ASP A 1 13.30 -20.24 6.80
C ASP A 1 12.36 -19.62 5.74
N LYS A 2 11.50 -20.43 5.11
CA LYS A 2 10.61 -19.98 4.03
C LYS A 2 9.14 -19.82 4.44
N TYR A 3 8.76 -20.48 5.54
CA TYR A 3 7.40 -20.51 6.05
C TYR A 3 7.30 -19.67 7.31
N VAL A 4 6.12 -19.12 7.58
CA VAL A 4 5.83 -18.51 8.89
C VAL A 4 5.68 -19.59 9.95
N GLU A 5 6.04 -19.29 11.19
CA GLU A 5 6.05 -20.28 12.28
C GLU A 5 4.65 -20.64 12.81
N THR A 6 3.61 -19.88 12.43
CA THR A 6 2.25 -19.96 12.99
C THR A 6 1.68 -21.37 13.07
N HIS A 7 1.84 -22.18 12.02
CA HIS A 7 1.30 -23.54 11.92
C HIS A 7 2.36 -24.63 12.07
N TRP A 8 3.60 -24.27 12.42
CA TRP A 8 4.70 -25.23 12.49
C TRP A 8 4.46 -26.31 13.56
N GLN A 9 3.91 -25.91 14.71
CA GLN A 9 3.63 -26.85 15.80
C GLN A 9 2.52 -27.85 15.42
N GLU A 10 1.49 -27.42 14.70
CA GLU A 10 0.42 -28.31 14.21
C GLU A 10 0.98 -29.42 13.32
N LEU A 11 1.94 -29.07 12.45
CA LEU A 11 2.63 -30.05 11.60
C LEU A 11 3.47 -31.03 12.45
N LEU A 12 4.19 -30.53 13.45
CA LEU A 12 5.00 -31.37 14.32
C LEU A 12 4.13 -32.35 15.15
N ASP A 13 2.99 -31.88 15.65
CA ASP A 13 2.05 -32.68 16.43
C ASP A 13 1.42 -33.76 15.54
N ALA A 14 0.96 -33.40 14.33
CA ALA A 14 0.38 -34.35 13.39
C ALA A 14 1.41 -35.41 12.92
N LEU A 15 2.67 -35.00 12.68
CA LEU A 15 3.76 -35.93 12.38
C LEU A 15 4.02 -36.89 13.54
N THR A 16 4.04 -36.38 14.77
CA THR A 16 4.23 -37.20 15.97
C THR A 16 3.11 -38.22 16.12
N GLY A 17 1.85 -37.80 15.91
CA GLY A 17 0.68 -38.69 15.92
C GLY A 17 0.76 -39.79 14.86
N ALA A 18 1.07 -39.42 13.61
CA ALA A 18 1.23 -40.37 12.52
C ALA A 18 2.37 -41.37 12.78
N GLN A 19 3.51 -40.92 13.32
CA GLN A 19 4.62 -41.79 13.70
C GLN A 19 4.26 -42.76 14.83
N ALA A 20 3.46 -42.32 15.81
CA ALA A 20 2.99 -43.18 16.89
C ALA A 20 2.10 -44.32 16.35
N ILE A 21 1.19 -44.01 15.41
CA ILE A 21 0.38 -45.02 14.72
C ILE A 21 1.28 -45.98 13.93
N MET A 22 2.25 -45.47 13.17
CA MET A 22 3.19 -46.35 12.43
C MET A 22 4.01 -47.28 13.33
N ALA A 23 4.29 -46.88 14.57
CA ALA A 23 5.04 -47.68 15.54
C ALA A 23 4.18 -48.65 16.35
N ASP A 24 2.85 -48.54 16.28
CA ASP A 24 1.93 -49.37 17.04
C ASP A 24 1.78 -50.75 16.39
N GLN A 25 2.40 -51.74 17.02
CA GLN A 25 2.36 -53.15 16.60
C GLN A 25 1.02 -53.85 16.92
N THR A 26 0.09 -53.16 17.59
CA THR A 26 -1.21 -53.71 17.97
C THR A 26 -2.33 -53.33 17.01
N LEU A 27 -2.05 -52.48 16.02
CA LEU A 27 -3.02 -52.04 15.02
C LEU A 27 -3.59 -53.23 14.22
N SER A 28 -4.89 -53.15 13.98
CA SER A 28 -5.67 -54.12 13.22
C SER A 28 -6.55 -53.43 12.18
N GLU A 29 -7.28 -54.20 11.36
CA GLU A 29 -8.23 -53.64 10.39
C GLU A 29 -9.33 -52.78 11.05
N ASP A 30 -9.70 -53.09 12.29
CA ASP A 30 -10.68 -52.32 13.06
C ASP A 30 -10.18 -50.90 13.44
N ASP A 31 -8.86 -50.66 13.36
CA ASP A 31 -8.22 -49.39 13.68
C ASP A 31 -8.04 -48.46 12.47
N GLN A 32 -8.55 -48.82 11.29
CA GLN A 32 -8.40 -48.02 10.07
C GLN A 32 -8.83 -46.56 10.25
N ALA A 33 -9.89 -46.31 11.04
CA ALA A 33 -10.35 -44.96 11.33
C ALA A 33 -9.28 -44.07 12.01
N LYS A 34 -8.40 -44.65 12.85
CA LYS A 34 -7.29 -43.91 13.48
C LYS A 34 -6.22 -43.54 12.45
N VAL A 35 -5.96 -44.44 11.50
CA VAL A 35 -5.03 -44.21 10.41
C VAL A 35 -5.53 -43.07 9.52
N ASP A 36 -6.82 -43.12 9.17
CA ASP A 36 -7.47 -42.08 8.37
C ASP A 36 -7.44 -40.72 9.08
N GLU A 37 -7.78 -40.68 10.38
CA GLU A 37 -7.73 -39.46 11.18
C GLU A 37 -6.33 -38.85 11.23
N ALA A 38 -5.28 -39.66 11.43
CA ALA A 38 -3.92 -39.15 11.45
C ALA A 38 -3.43 -38.70 10.06
N ALA A 39 -3.87 -39.37 8.99
CA ALA A 39 -3.58 -38.96 7.63
C ALA A 39 -4.23 -37.61 7.31
N ASP A 40 -5.51 -37.43 7.68
CA ASP A 40 -6.24 -36.17 7.52
C ASP A 40 -5.60 -35.05 8.35
N ALA A 41 -5.25 -35.32 9.61
CA ALA A 41 -4.57 -34.35 10.47
C ALA A 41 -3.25 -33.88 9.86
N LEU A 42 -2.44 -34.82 9.35
CA LEU A 42 -1.16 -34.50 8.72
C LEU A 42 -1.36 -33.70 7.42
N LEU A 43 -2.31 -34.09 6.57
CA LEU A 43 -2.61 -33.36 5.35
C LEU A 43 -3.07 -31.93 5.65
N ASN A 44 -3.99 -31.77 6.60
CA ASN A 44 -4.49 -30.47 7.01
C ASN A 44 -3.36 -29.58 7.56
N ALA A 45 -2.48 -30.13 8.41
CA ALA A 45 -1.36 -29.37 8.96
C ALA A 45 -0.33 -28.96 7.88
N ILE A 46 -0.12 -29.79 6.85
CA ILE A 46 0.70 -29.44 5.68
C ILE A 46 0.05 -28.29 4.89
N LEU A 47 -1.26 -28.37 4.65
CA LEU A 47 -2.01 -27.36 3.90
C LEU A 47 -2.16 -26.04 4.65
N ALA A 48 -2.08 -26.06 5.99
CA ALA A 48 -2.11 -24.87 6.82
C ALA A 48 -0.80 -24.05 6.71
N GLN A 49 0.30 -24.63 6.23
CA GLN A 49 1.57 -23.91 6.13
C GLN A 49 1.49 -22.76 5.13
N ARG A 50 2.08 -21.61 5.49
CA ARG A 50 2.14 -20.41 4.64
C ARG A 50 3.56 -19.93 4.43
N PHE A 51 3.89 -19.54 3.19
CA PHE A 51 5.15 -18.89 2.89
C PHE A 51 5.21 -17.50 3.55
N LYS A 52 6.42 -17.05 3.89
CA LYS A 52 6.66 -15.66 4.30
C LYS A 52 6.37 -14.71 3.14
N ALA A 53 5.90 -13.50 3.46
CA ALA A 53 5.77 -12.42 2.49
C ALA A 53 7.11 -12.12 1.81
N ASP A 54 7.09 -11.75 0.52
CA ASP A 54 8.28 -11.29 -0.19
C ASP A 54 8.58 -9.85 0.22
N LYS A 55 9.78 -9.65 0.78
CA LYS A 55 10.27 -8.35 1.27
C LYS A 55 11.47 -7.81 0.50
N SER A 56 11.86 -8.45 -0.60
CA SER A 56 13.05 -8.08 -1.38
C SER A 56 13.03 -6.62 -1.82
N ILE A 57 11.90 -6.15 -2.36
CA ILE A 57 11.74 -4.75 -2.78
C ILE A 57 11.82 -3.79 -1.59
N LEU A 58 11.22 -4.16 -0.45
CA LEU A 58 11.24 -3.35 0.76
C LEU A 58 12.65 -3.23 1.33
N GLU A 59 13.40 -4.33 1.35
CA GLU A 59 14.80 -4.38 1.78
C GLU A 59 15.68 -3.44 0.94
N ASP A 60 15.61 -3.58 -0.38
CA ASP A 60 16.33 -2.72 -1.32
C ASP A 60 15.97 -1.24 -1.13
N LEU A 61 14.70 -0.95 -0.91
CA LEU A 61 14.20 0.41 -0.74
C LEU A 61 14.68 1.03 0.58
N ILE A 62 14.67 0.27 1.67
CA ILE A 62 15.22 0.69 2.96
C ILE A 62 16.71 0.98 2.82
N GLY A 63 17.46 0.12 2.12
CA GLY A 63 18.89 0.33 1.87
C GLY A 63 19.18 1.64 1.13
N LYS A 64 18.39 1.95 0.09
CA LYS A 64 18.48 3.24 -0.62
C LYS A 64 18.15 4.41 0.29
N ALA A 65 17.03 4.33 1.02
CA ALA A 65 16.56 5.37 1.93
C ALA A 65 17.60 5.72 3.01
N GLN A 66 18.24 4.70 3.62
CA GLN A 66 19.27 4.90 4.63
C GLN A 66 20.53 5.61 4.10
N GLY A 67 20.79 5.51 2.79
CA GLY A 67 21.93 6.15 2.13
C GLY A 67 21.67 7.57 1.61
N MET A 68 20.45 8.10 1.73
CA MET A 68 20.11 9.42 1.21
C MET A 68 20.73 10.55 2.06
N ASP A 69 21.34 11.53 1.40
CA ASP A 69 21.68 12.80 2.04
C ASP A 69 20.42 13.67 2.16
N LEU A 70 20.08 14.04 3.40
CA LEU A 70 18.91 14.84 3.71
C LEU A 70 19.24 16.34 3.88
N THR A 71 20.48 16.73 3.63
CA THR A 71 20.93 18.12 3.69
C THR A 71 20.20 18.96 2.66
N GLY A 72 19.68 20.12 3.08
CA GLY A 72 18.98 21.04 2.18
C GLY A 72 17.51 20.70 1.94
N TYR A 73 16.93 19.69 2.60
CA TYR A 73 15.48 19.48 2.63
C TYR A 73 14.82 20.16 3.85
N THR A 74 13.52 20.41 3.78
CA THR A 74 12.73 20.98 4.88
C THR A 74 12.61 20.00 6.05
N ALA A 75 12.58 20.53 7.27
CA ALA A 75 12.42 19.71 8.47
C ALA A 75 11.13 18.86 8.47
N GLN A 76 10.03 19.40 7.92
CA GLN A 76 8.75 18.70 7.83
C GLN A 76 8.82 17.50 6.89
N SER A 77 9.36 17.67 5.68
CA SER A 77 9.47 16.56 4.72
C SER A 77 10.45 15.49 5.20
N VAL A 78 11.55 15.89 5.83
CA VAL A 78 12.50 14.96 6.46
C VAL A 78 11.85 14.17 7.60
N ALA A 79 11.00 14.80 8.43
CA ALA A 79 10.28 14.10 9.48
C ALA A 79 9.30 13.05 8.93
N ALA A 80 8.59 13.38 7.85
CA ALA A 80 7.70 12.43 7.16
C ALA A 80 8.49 11.25 6.58
N PHE A 81 9.61 11.52 5.90
CA PHE A 81 10.52 10.49 5.38
C PHE A 81 11.04 9.56 6.48
N ARG A 82 11.53 10.10 7.60
CA ARG A 82 12.03 9.29 8.72
C ARG A 82 10.95 8.42 9.34
N THR A 83 9.71 8.93 9.42
CA THR A 83 8.57 8.17 9.92
C THR A 83 8.25 6.99 9.00
N ALA A 84 8.20 7.23 7.68
CA ALA A 84 7.97 6.18 6.70
C ALA A 84 9.10 5.12 6.73
N LEU A 85 10.37 5.54 6.86
CA LEU A 85 11.51 4.63 6.97
C LEU A 85 11.43 3.75 8.23
N ALA A 86 11.08 4.33 9.38
CA ALA A 86 10.91 3.56 10.61
C ALA A 86 9.78 2.51 10.49
N ASN A 87 8.65 2.89 9.88
CA ASN A 87 7.55 1.97 9.64
C ASN A 87 7.95 0.85 8.66
N ALA A 88 8.66 1.19 7.58
CA ALA A 88 9.20 0.21 6.64
C ALA A 88 10.14 -0.79 7.33
N GLN A 89 11.02 -0.32 8.21
CA GLN A 89 11.91 -1.19 9.00
C GLN A 89 11.14 -2.11 9.95
N ALA A 90 10.07 -1.62 10.58
CA ALA A 90 9.22 -2.44 11.43
C ALA A 90 8.51 -3.56 10.63
N VAL A 91 8.00 -3.24 9.44
CA VAL A 91 7.42 -4.24 8.53
C VAL A 91 8.48 -5.24 8.05
N MET A 92 9.69 -4.77 7.72
CA MET A 92 10.81 -5.63 7.34
C MET A 92 11.16 -6.64 8.43
N ALA A 93 11.21 -6.19 9.69
CA ALA A 93 11.52 -7.02 10.85
C ALA A 93 10.38 -7.97 11.27
N ASN A 94 9.16 -7.80 10.78
CA ASN A 94 8.03 -8.64 11.19
C ASN A 94 8.06 -10.04 10.52
N GLU A 95 8.51 -11.05 11.26
CA GLU A 95 8.62 -12.43 10.76
C GLU A 95 7.28 -13.16 10.61
N SER A 96 6.18 -12.59 11.14
CA SER A 96 4.86 -13.21 11.07
C SER A 96 4.13 -12.96 9.74
N LEU A 97 4.64 -12.07 8.90
CA LEU A 97 3.97 -11.71 7.64
C LEU A 97 4.07 -12.87 6.65
N SER A 98 2.91 -13.37 6.24
CA SER A 98 2.77 -14.42 5.25
C SER A 98 2.51 -13.86 3.84
N GLU A 99 2.50 -14.74 2.84
CA GLU A 99 2.07 -14.39 1.47
C GLU A 99 0.66 -13.74 1.43
N ASP A 100 -0.23 -14.10 2.35
CA ASP A 100 -1.57 -13.51 2.45
C ASP A 100 -1.51 -12.05 2.95
N ASP A 101 -0.43 -11.68 3.66
CA ASP A 101 -0.17 -10.34 4.19
C ASP A 101 0.67 -9.47 3.26
N GLN A 102 0.94 -9.92 2.02
CA GLN A 102 1.82 -9.22 1.07
C GLN A 102 1.44 -7.74 0.88
N THR A 103 0.14 -7.42 0.93
CA THR A 103 -0.36 -6.05 0.84
C THR A 103 0.18 -5.12 1.93
N THR A 104 0.53 -5.64 3.10
CA THR A 104 1.17 -4.88 4.19
C THR A 104 2.60 -4.48 3.81
N VAL A 105 3.34 -5.40 3.17
CA VAL A 105 4.69 -5.14 2.67
C VAL A 105 4.64 -4.13 1.53
N ASP A 106 3.72 -4.32 0.58
CA ASP A 106 3.55 -3.45 -0.58
C ASP A 106 3.15 -2.02 -0.14
N ALA A 107 2.30 -1.89 0.88
CA ALA A 107 1.93 -0.59 1.44
C ALA A 107 3.14 0.11 2.10
N ALA A 108 4.02 -0.62 2.77
CA ALA A 108 5.24 -0.06 3.34
C ALA A 108 6.22 0.41 2.25
N VAL A 109 6.35 -0.34 1.16
CA VAL A 109 7.11 0.06 -0.03
C VAL A 109 6.56 1.35 -0.60
N ALA A 110 5.25 1.41 -0.84
CA ALA A 110 4.59 2.59 -1.39
C ALA A 110 4.79 3.82 -0.48
N ALA A 111 4.54 3.68 0.82
CA ALA A 111 4.68 4.77 1.79
C ALA A 111 6.11 5.31 1.87
N LEU A 112 7.13 4.43 1.88
CA LEU A 112 8.52 4.86 1.89
C LEU A 112 8.90 5.54 0.57
N SER A 113 8.49 4.97 -0.57
CA SER A 113 8.68 5.55 -1.90
C SER A 113 8.08 6.95 -2.00
N ASP A 114 6.83 7.12 -1.55
CA ASP A 114 6.14 8.41 -1.57
C ASP A 114 6.84 9.44 -0.66
N ALA A 115 7.31 9.02 0.52
CA ALA A 115 8.01 9.91 1.42
C ALA A 115 9.40 10.33 0.88
N MET A 116 10.08 9.45 0.13
CA MET A 116 11.30 9.82 -0.59
C MET A 116 11.03 10.84 -1.70
N ASN A 117 9.98 10.62 -2.49
CA ASN A 117 9.58 11.53 -3.56
C ASN A 117 9.02 12.86 -3.01
N GLY A 118 8.48 12.85 -1.79
CA GLY A 118 7.91 14.00 -1.08
C GLY A 118 8.91 14.85 -0.31
N LEU A 119 10.21 14.57 -0.39
CA LEU A 119 11.25 15.43 0.17
C LEU A 119 11.29 16.79 -0.55
N THR A 120 11.06 17.88 0.18
CA THR A 120 10.98 19.25 -0.38
C THR A 120 12.21 20.07 -0.01
N ALA A 121 12.83 20.74 -0.98
CA ALA A 121 14.03 21.53 -0.76
C ALA A 121 13.77 22.74 0.15
N GLY A 122 14.66 22.98 1.11
CA GLY A 122 14.67 24.13 2.00
C GLY A 122 15.36 25.33 1.33
N GLY A 123 14.63 26.05 0.48
CA GLY A 123 15.13 27.29 -0.12
C GLY A 123 14.11 27.98 -1.04
N ALA A 124 13.53 29.08 -0.55
CA ALA A 124 12.58 30.03 -1.18
C ALA A 124 11.07 29.65 -1.10
N PRO A 125 10.17 30.65 -1.00
CA PRO A 125 8.92 30.57 -0.26
C PRO A 125 7.86 29.72 -0.96
N GLU A 126 7.01 29.10 -0.14
CA GLU A 126 5.66 28.70 -0.51
C GLU A 126 5.00 29.79 -1.37
N THR A 127 4.92 29.59 -2.69
CA THR A 127 3.93 30.31 -3.50
C THR A 127 2.60 29.61 -3.27
N THR A 128 2.02 29.79 -2.09
CA THR A 128 0.60 29.53 -1.90
C THR A 128 -0.16 30.61 -2.66
N ASP A 129 -0.55 30.31 -3.90
CA ASP A 129 -1.66 30.97 -4.59
C ASP A 129 -2.95 30.68 -3.79
N LYS A 130 -3.15 31.43 -2.70
CA LYS A 130 -4.43 31.49 -2.00
C LYS A 130 -5.06 32.84 -2.34
N PRO A 131 -6.24 32.89 -2.99
CA PRO A 131 -6.99 34.12 -3.14
C PRO A 131 -7.34 34.68 -1.76
N GLN A 132 -6.95 35.92 -1.49
CA GLN A 132 -7.43 36.67 -0.33
C GLN A 132 -8.95 36.87 -0.46
N ALA A 133 -9.71 36.25 0.45
CA ALA A 133 -11.09 36.62 0.69
C ALA A 133 -11.13 38.01 1.35
N THR A 134 -11.58 39.02 0.61
CA THR A 134 -11.92 40.34 1.14
C THR A 134 -13.21 40.25 1.96
N GLN A 135 -13.15 40.76 3.18
CA GLN A 135 -14.24 40.78 4.15
C GLN A 135 -15.27 41.88 3.81
N LYS A 136 -16.56 41.52 3.90
CA LYS A 136 -17.75 42.39 3.97
C LYS A 136 -17.83 43.00 5.40
N PRO A 137 -18.33 44.24 5.61
CA PRO A 137 -19.76 44.44 5.96
C PRO A 137 -20.37 45.73 5.35
N GLU A 138 -21.50 45.64 4.64
CA GLU A 138 -22.85 46.13 5.05
C GLU A 138 -23.04 47.64 5.27
N SER A 139 -23.77 48.29 4.35
CA SER A 139 -25.00 49.04 4.68
C SER A 139 -25.82 49.31 3.40
N VAL A 140 -27.12 49.03 3.46
CA VAL A 140 -28.19 49.45 2.54
C VAL A 140 -29.28 49.96 3.49
N PRO A 141 -30.00 51.08 3.24
CA PRO A 141 -30.69 51.33 1.97
C PRO A 141 -30.79 52.79 1.49
N GLN A 142 -31.21 52.95 0.22
CA GLN A 142 -32.50 53.60 -0.14
C GLN A 142 -32.44 54.52 -1.38
N THR A 143 -33.31 54.15 -2.35
CA THR A 143 -34.02 54.92 -3.39
C THR A 143 -33.27 55.76 -4.43
N GLY A 144 -33.19 55.18 -5.63
CA GLY A 144 -33.71 55.71 -6.91
C GLY A 144 -33.55 57.19 -7.23
N ASP A 145 -32.72 57.48 -8.24
CA ASP A 145 -33.11 58.34 -9.36
C ASP A 145 -32.16 58.12 -10.57
N HIS A 146 -32.60 58.60 -11.72
CA HIS A 146 -32.31 58.15 -13.08
C HIS A 146 -30.96 58.60 -13.71
N ALA A 147 -30.62 57.85 -14.77
CA ALA A 147 -30.08 58.33 -16.06
C ALA A 147 -28.56 58.29 -16.38
N GLN A 148 -28.32 57.74 -17.59
CA GLN A 148 -27.21 57.96 -18.54
C GLN A 148 -25.91 57.15 -18.37
N LEU A 149 -25.69 56.13 -19.22
CA LEU A 149 -25.06 56.12 -20.57
C LEU A 149 -23.56 55.81 -20.44
N GLY A 150 -22.93 54.85 -21.13
CA GLY A 150 -23.30 53.95 -22.23
C GLY A 150 -22.38 52.70 -22.22
N LEU A 151 -22.83 51.57 -22.79
CA LEU A 151 -22.39 51.06 -24.11
C LEU A 151 -20.86 50.98 -24.24
N VAL A 152 -20.21 49.81 -24.32
CA VAL A 152 -20.16 48.85 -25.44
C VAL A 152 -19.21 47.68 -25.06
N PHE A 153 -19.11 46.50 -25.66
CA PHE A 153 -19.87 45.66 -26.59
C PHE A 153 -19.37 44.22 -26.35
N SER A 154 -20.30 43.27 -26.41
CA SER A 154 -20.14 41.81 -26.50
C SER A 154 -19.10 41.32 -27.51
N VAL A 155 -18.51 40.12 -27.29
CA VAL A 155 -18.71 38.96 -28.18
C VAL A 155 -18.41 37.66 -27.42
N LEU A 156 -19.38 36.75 -27.53
CA LEU A 156 -19.42 35.40 -27.04
C LEU A 156 -19.09 34.49 -28.24
N VAL A 157 -18.09 33.61 -28.13
CA VAL A 157 -17.89 32.50 -29.08
C VAL A 157 -18.05 31.20 -28.31
N LEU A 158 -19.24 30.61 -28.45
CA LEU A 158 -19.53 29.22 -28.15
C LEU A 158 -19.48 28.45 -29.47
N SER A 159 -18.63 27.43 -29.55
CA SER A 159 -18.84 26.32 -30.48
C SER A 159 -18.25 25.03 -29.89
N ALA A 160 -19.16 24.12 -29.57
CA ALA A 160 -18.91 22.74 -29.17
C ALA A 160 -18.88 21.79 -30.39
N ALA A 161 -18.56 20.52 -30.10
CA ALA A 161 -18.41 19.34 -30.98
C ALA A 161 -17.01 19.20 -31.60
N GLY A 162 -16.28 18.10 -31.48
CA GLY A 162 -16.61 16.73 -31.07
C GLY A 162 -15.89 15.77 -32.03
N LEU A 163 -15.36 14.66 -31.51
CA LEU A 163 -15.13 13.34 -32.14
C LEU A 163 -13.74 12.72 -31.90
N ALA A 164 -13.85 11.46 -31.48
CA ALA A 164 -12.82 10.46 -31.24
C ALA A 164 -12.24 9.86 -32.53
N ALA A 165 -11.02 9.33 -32.44
CA ALA A 165 -10.56 8.04 -33.00
C ALA A 165 -9.04 7.95 -32.79
N VAL A 166 -8.55 7.05 -31.92
CA VAL A 166 -8.07 5.71 -32.30
C VAL A 166 -6.99 5.75 -33.38
N VAL A 167 -5.72 5.60 -32.96
CA VAL A 167 -4.67 5.04 -33.82
C VAL A 167 -3.95 3.92 -33.09
N THR A 168 -4.18 2.74 -33.66
CA THR A 168 -3.55 1.44 -33.47
C THR A 168 -2.03 1.42 -33.63
N MET A 169 -1.33 0.63 -32.82
CA MET A 169 -0.24 -0.23 -33.32
C MET A 169 -0.08 -1.43 -32.36
N ARG A 170 -0.69 -2.59 -32.61
CA ARG A 170 -0.45 -3.58 -33.68
C ARG A 170 0.75 -4.51 -33.35
N ARG A 171 0.36 -5.76 -33.02
CA ARG A 171 1.00 -7.05 -33.38
C ARG A 171 2.21 -7.47 -32.53
N ARG A 172 2.45 -8.76 -32.26
CA ARG A 172 1.90 -10.02 -32.79
C ARG A 172 2.43 -11.20 -31.96
N ARG A 173 1.59 -12.24 -31.82
CA ARG A 173 1.86 -13.70 -31.96
C ARG A 173 2.98 -14.31 -31.09
N SER A 174 2.78 -15.48 -30.48
CA SER A 174 2.10 -16.67 -30.99
C SER A 174 1.28 -17.38 -29.92
#